data_AF-A0A3Q8SC74-F1
#
_entry.id   AF-A0A3Q8SC74-F1
#
_cell.length_a   1.000
_cell.length_b   1.000
_cell.length_c   1.000
_cell.angle_alpha   90.00
_cell.angle_beta   90.00
_cell.angle_gamma   90.00
#
_symmetry.space_group_name_H-M   'P 1'
#
loop_
_entity.id
_entity.type
_entity.pdbx_description
1 polymer ?
#
loop_
_entity_poly.entity_id
_entity_poly.type
_entity_poly.pdbx_seq_one_letter_code
_entity_poly.pdbx_strand_id
1 'polypeptide(L)'
;MTLWLIVFILLILMSAVWIVIAVMRSRYSVSQKSNVIQFSKKRRSSIDSDIIAPGNQKCSKCNRAKELIFYSNDWGQVAGLCKDCRKEIGDQQELYPI
;
A
#
# COMPACT_ATOMS: atom_id res chain seq x y z
N MET A 1 -32.94 -31.95 8.14
CA MET A 1 -32.85 -30.68 7.37
C MET A 1 -32.25 -29.54 8.20
N THR A 2 -32.62 -29.39 9.47
CA THR A 2 -32.08 -28.35 10.38
C THR A 2 -30.57 -28.45 10.64
N LEU A 3 -30.02 -29.66 10.79
CA LEU A 3 -28.57 -29.87 10.99
C LEU A 3 -27.72 -29.33 9.83
N TRP A 4 -28.19 -29.48 8.59
CA TRP A 4 -27.49 -28.96 7.41
C TRP A 4 -27.52 -27.43 7.36
N LEU A 5 -28.62 -26.80 7.77
CA LEU A 5 -28.71 -25.34 7.84
C LEU A 5 -27.74 -24.77 8.88
N ILE A 6 -27.59 -25.43 10.04
CA ILE A 6 -26.66 -25.00 11.09
C ILE A 6 -25.20 -25.09 10.60
N VAL A 7 -24.85 -26.16 9.88
CA VAL A 7 -23.50 -26.32 9.31
C VAL A 7 -23.19 -25.24 8.27
N PHE A 8 -24.15 -24.91 7.39
CA PHE A 8 -23.97 -23.84 6.40
C PHE A 8 -23.80 -22.46 7.06
N ILE A 9 -24.58 -22.16 8.09
CA ILE A 9 -24.48 -20.88 8.81
C ILE A 9 -23.10 -20.75 9.48
N LEU A 10 -22.60 -21.80 10.12
CA LEU A 10 -21.27 -21.80 10.73
C LEU A 10 -20.15 -21.61 9.70
N LEU A 11 -20.26 -22.22 8.52
CA LEU A 11 -19.30 -22.03 7.42
C LEU A 11 -19.25 -20.58 6.94
N ILE A 12 -20.41 -19.95 6.78
CA ILE A 12 -20.51 -18.55 6.35
C ILE A 12 -19.87 -17.62 7.39
N LEU A 13 -20.18 -17.81 8.68
CA LEU A 13 -19.61 -17.00 9.75
C LEU A 13 -18.09 -17.14 9.84
N MET A 14 -17.56 -18.36 9.75
CA MET A 14 -16.11 -18.59 9.76
C MET A 14 -15.42 -17.93 8.56
N SER A 15 -16.03 -17.98 7.38
CA SER A 15 -15.49 -17.32 6.18
C SER A 15 -15.45 -15.80 6.32
N ALA A 16 -16.50 -15.18 6.88
CA ALA A 16 -16.56 -13.74 7.09
C ALA A 16 -15.50 -13.26 8.09
N VAL A 17 -15.35 -13.98 9.21
CA VAL A 17 -14.31 -13.68 10.22
C VAL A 17 -12.91 -13.82 9.61
N TRP A 18 -12.67 -14.85 8.79
CA TRP A 18 -11.38 -15.07 8.16
C TRP A 18 -11.02 -13.95 7.16
N ILE A 19 -12.00 -13.48 6.37
CA ILE A 19 -11.82 -12.34 5.46
C ILE A 19 -11.48 -11.06 6.24
N VAL A 20 -12.18 -10.79 7.34
CA VAL A 20 -11.91 -9.61 8.19
C VAL A 20 -10.50 -9.68 8.79
N ILE A 21 -10.10 -10.85 9.32
CA ILE A 21 -8.74 -11.04 9.86
C ILE A 21 -7.67 -10.88 8.79
N ALA A 22 -7.88 -11.42 7.58
CA ALA A 22 -6.94 -11.29 6.46
C ALA A 22 -6.78 -9.84 6.01
N VAL A 23 -7.89 -9.10 5.90
CA VAL A 23 -7.87 -7.67 5.56
C VAL A 23 -7.21 -6.85 6.67
N MET A 24 -7.51 -7.12 7.94
CA MET A 24 -6.83 -6.46 9.07
C MET A 24 -5.32 -6.77 9.08
N ARG A 25 -4.90 -8.01 8.81
CA ARG A 25 -3.47 -8.37 8.72
C ARG A 25 -2.75 -7.61 7.61
N SER A 26 -3.39 -7.43 6.44
CA SER A 26 -2.82 -6.64 5.33
C SER A 26 -2.67 -5.15 5.66
N ARG A 27 -3.49 -4.63 6.60
CA ARG A 27 -3.42 -3.24 7.09
C ARG A 27 -2.45 -3.09 8.26
N TYR A 28 -2.12 -4.18 8.95
CA TYR A 28 -1.28 -4.18 10.17
C TYR A 28 0.20 -4.47 9.89
N SER A 29 0.54 -5.13 8.78
CA SER A 29 1.94 -5.22 8.33
C SER A 29 2.34 -3.95 7.58
N VAL A 30 3.46 -3.35 8.00
CA VAL A 30 4.10 -2.13 7.47
C VAL A 30 3.69 -0.83 8.19
N SER A 31 3.53 -0.91 9.50
CA SER A 31 4.18 0.05 10.39
C SER A 31 5.53 -0.54 10.83
N GLN A 32 6.56 -0.35 10.03
CA GLN A 32 7.94 -0.37 10.54
C GLN A 32 8.66 0.86 10.04
N LYS A 33 8.72 1.83 10.95
CA LYS A 33 9.68 2.90 11.03
C LYS A 33 11.09 2.30 11.04
N SER A 34 11.72 2.18 9.88
CA SER A 34 13.17 2.10 9.81
C SER A 34 13.65 2.86 8.59
N ASN A 35 14.25 4.02 8.86
CA ASN A 35 14.82 4.94 7.90
C ASN A 35 16.16 4.39 7.39
N VAL A 36 16.16 3.18 6.82
CA VAL A 36 17.34 2.56 6.21
C VAL A 36 16.86 1.65 5.07
N ILE A 37 17.19 2.04 3.83
CA ILE A 37 16.94 1.24 2.64
C ILE A 37 17.87 0.03 2.70
N GLN A 38 17.37 -1.12 3.13
CA GLN A 38 18.13 -2.37 3.02
C GLN A 38 18.15 -2.80 1.56
N PHE A 39 19.29 -2.61 0.90
CA PHE A 39 19.58 -3.19 -0.42
C PHE A 39 19.79 -4.71 -0.28
N SER A 40 18.71 -5.47 -0.03
CA SER A 40 18.76 -6.92 -0.15
C SER A 40 18.74 -7.27 -1.64
N LYS A 41 19.93 -7.52 -2.20
CA LYS A 41 20.12 -8.15 -3.51
C LYS A 41 19.32 -9.46 -3.56
N LYS A 42 18.16 -9.45 -4.22
CA LYS A 42 17.54 -10.66 -4.74
C LYS A 42 17.09 -10.43 -6.18
N ARG A 43 18.07 -10.44 -7.09
CA ARG A 43 17.79 -10.72 -8.50
C ARG A 43 17.28 -12.16 -8.59
N ARG A 44 15.98 -12.33 -8.77
CA ARG A 44 15.43 -13.54 -9.39
C ARG A 44 14.58 -13.08 -10.56
N SER A 45 15.13 -13.34 -11.73
CA SER A 45 14.53 -13.20 -13.05
C SER A 45 13.39 -14.18 -13.25
N SER A 46 12.22 -13.66 -13.61
CA SER A 46 11.21 -14.31 -14.48
C SER A 46 10.40 -13.13 -15.01
N ILE A 47 10.73 -12.61 -16.20
CA ILE A 47 10.04 -12.94 -17.46
C ILE A 47 8.53 -12.98 -17.23
N ASP A 48 7.96 -11.81 -16.98
CA ASP A 48 6.82 -11.33 -17.75
C ASP A 48 6.99 -9.81 -17.86
N SER A 49 6.57 -9.25 -18.98
CA SER A 49 6.90 -7.91 -19.43
C SER A 49 6.25 -6.80 -18.60
N ASP A 50 6.76 -6.54 -17.40
CA ASP A 50 6.51 -5.28 -16.70
C ASP A 50 7.62 -4.31 -17.10
N ILE A 51 7.26 -3.55 -18.14
CA ILE A 51 7.90 -2.34 -18.64
C ILE A 51 8.76 -1.69 -17.53
N ILE A 52 9.96 -1.28 -17.92
CA ILE A 52 10.61 -0.09 -17.38
C ILE A 52 9.71 1.11 -17.75
N ALA A 53 8.48 1.11 -17.23
CA ALA A 53 7.50 2.16 -17.27
C ALA A 53 7.66 2.89 -15.92
N PRO A 54 7.31 4.18 -15.86
CA PRO A 54 7.09 4.90 -14.61
C PRO A 54 5.87 4.36 -13.81
N GLY A 55 5.64 3.05 -13.81
CA GLY A 55 4.32 2.42 -13.64
C GLY A 55 4.15 1.50 -12.43
N ASN A 56 5.04 1.53 -11.43
CA ASN A 56 4.74 0.82 -10.17
C ASN A 56 5.24 1.54 -8.91
N GLN A 57 5.59 2.83 -9.02
CA GLN A 57 5.84 3.63 -7.84
C GLN A 57 4.50 3.88 -7.12
N LYS A 58 4.47 3.54 -5.83
CA LYS A 58 3.30 3.72 -4.97
C LYS A 58 3.41 5.06 -4.26
N CYS A 59 2.27 5.70 -4.03
CA CYS A 59 2.22 6.95 -3.28
C CYS A 59 2.83 6.73 -1.88
N SER A 60 3.77 7.60 -1.50
CA SER A 60 4.50 7.51 -0.23
C SER A 60 3.58 7.59 1.00
N LYS A 61 2.39 8.18 0.84
CA LYS A 61 1.38 8.31 1.91
C LYS A 61 0.38 7.16 1.94
N CYS A 62 -0.23 6.80 0.79
CA CYS A 62 -1.34 5.83 0.75
C CYS A 62 -0.99 4.47 0.15
N ASN A 63 0.25 4.27 -0.32
CA ASN A 63 0.76 3.02 -0.90
C ASN A 63 -0.07 2.46 -2.07
N ARG A 64 -0.89 3.29 -2.74
CA ARG A 64 -1.61 2.91 -3.95
C ARG A 64 -0.77 3.22 -5.19
N ALA A 65 -0.81 2.33 -6.17
CA ALA A 65 -0.27 2.59 -7.51
C ALA A 65 -1.24 3.54 -8.23
N LYS A 66 -0.82 4.80 -8.39
CA LYS A 66 -1.56 5.89 -9.03
C LYS A 66 -0.55 6.83 -9.70
N GLU A 67 -1.01 7.73 -10.55
CA GLU A 67 -0.20 8.85 -11.02
C GLU A 67 0.35 9.65 -9.83
N LEU A 68 1.67 9.77 -9.75
CA LEU A 68 2.39 10.46 -8.67
C LEU A 68 3.01 11.75 -9.18
N ILE A 69 2.95 12.78 -8.34
CA ILE A 69 3.71 14.01 -8.49
C ILE A 69 4.78 14.01 -7.39
N PHE A 70 6.01 14.32 -7.75
CA PHE A 70 7.12 14.37 -6.80
C PHE A 70 7.20 15.76 -6.18
N TYR A 71 7.35 15.77 -4.87
CA TYR A 71 7.56 16.98 -4.08
C TYR A 71 8.81 16.83 -3.25
N SER A 72 9.48 17.95 -3.01
CA SER A 72 10.61 18.07 -2.09
C SER A 72 10.24 18.98 -0.91
N ASN A 73 10.86 18.78 0.25
CA ASN A 73 10.79 19.71 1.38
C ASN A 73 12.13 20.42 1.60
N ASP A 74 12.20 21.36 2.54
CA ASP A 74 13.41 22.14 2.81
C ASP A 74 14.59 21.31 3.35
N TRP A 75 14.31 20.10 3.84
CA TRP A 75 15.33 19.13 4.22
C TRP A 75 15.85 18.31 3.04
N GLY A 76 15.40 18.59 1.82
CA GLY A 76 15.78 17.87 0.60
C GLY A 76 15.17 16.47 0.48
N GLN A 77 14.15 16.13 1.28
CA GLN A 77 13.48 14.84 1.18
C GLN A 77 12.49 14.88 0.02
N VAL A 78 12.56 13.87 -0.86
CA VAL A 78 11.68 13.74 -2.02
C VAL A 78 10.62 12.68 -1.74
N ALA A 79 9.35 13.02 -1.95
CA ALA A 79 8.22 12.12 -1.82
C ALA A 79 7.30 12.18 -3.04
N GLY A 80 7.00 11.01 -3.61
CA GLY A 80 5.96 10.87 -4.62
C GLY A 80 4.58 10.80 -3.96
N LEU A 81 3.70 11.74 -4.27
CA LEU A 81 2.34 11.85 -3.73
C LEU A 81 1.30 11.75 -4.85
N CYS A 82 0.21 11.03 -4.61
CA CYS A 82 -0.95 11.09 -5.49
C CYS A 82 -1.77 12.36 -5.21
N LYS A 83 -2.60 12.77 -6.19
CA LYS A 83 -3.46 13.97 -6.12
C LYS A 83 -4.34 14.01 -4.86
N ASP A 84 -4.92 12.87 -4.47
CA ASP A 84 -5.75 12.76 -3.26
C ASP A 84 -4.94 13.08 -1.99
N CYS A 85 -3.77 12.45 -1.85
CA CYS A 85 -2.92 12.63 -0.68
C CYS A 85 -2.31 14.03 -0.60
N ARG A 86 -2.02 14.65 -1.75
CA ARG A 86 -1.59 16.05 -1.80
C ARG A 86 -2.69 16.99 -1.30
N LYS A 87 -3.95 16.74 -1.68
CA LYS A 87 -5.10 17.54 -1.23
C LYS A 87 -5.36 17.40 0.27
N GLU A 88 -5.19 16.20 0.83
CA GLU A 88 -5.33 15.97 2.28
C GLU A 88 -4.23 16.65 3.10
N ILE A 89 -2.99 16.69 2.58
CA ILE A 89 -1.88 17.37 3.26
C ILE A 89 -2.06 18.89 3.18
N GLY A 90 -2.53 19.40 2.03
CA GLY A 90 -2.70 20.83 1.80
C GLY A 90 -1.40 21.58 2.13
N ASP A 91 -1.55 22.65 2.92
CA ASP A 91 -0.47 23.53 3.37
C ASP A 91 0.13 23.12 4.73
N GLN A 92 -0.26 21.97 5.29
CA GLN A 92 0.32 21.49 6.56
C GLN A 92 1.80 21.11 6.44
N GLN A 93 2.28 20.86 5.22
CA GLN A 93 3.69 20.61 4.92
C GLN A 93 4.13 21.44 3.73
N GLU A 94 5.20 22.20 3.91
CA GLU A 94 5.87 22.94 2.84
C GLU A 94 6.54 21.93 1.91
N LEU A 95 5.94 21.79 0.73
CA LEU A 95 6.25 20.79 -0.28
C LEU A 95 6.29 21.47 -1.63
N TYR A 96 7.44 21.41 -2.29
CA TYR A 96 7.74 22.07 -3.55
C TYR A 96 7.77 21.05 -4.69
N PRO A 97 7.03 21.27 -5.79
CA PRO A 97 7.06 20.37 -6.94
C PRO A 97 8.45 20.40 -7.59
N ILE A 98 8.91 19.23 -8.03
CA ILE A 98 10.18 19.05 -8.76
C ILE A 98 9.97 18.39 -10.11
#